data_AF-K1UGH7-F1
#
_entry.id   AF-K1UGH7-F1
#
_cell.length_a   1.000
_cell.length_b   1.000
_cell.length_c   1.000
_cell.angle_alpha   90.00
_cell.angle_beta   90.00
_cell.angle_gamma   90.00
#
_symmetry.space_group_name_H-M   'P 1'
#
loop_
_entity.id
_entity.type
_entity.pdbx_description
1 polymer ?
#
loop_
_entity_poly.entity_id
_entity_poly.type
_entity_poly.pdbx_seq_one_letter_code
_entity_poly.pdbx_strand_id
1 'polypeptide(L)'
;EEHIEDIVNVVRYADELDIAVNVYLEDWSNGMKDSSDYVFQLMDGLKDTSIKRYMLPDTLGILNPLQVIEFMRKMKKRYPHTHFDFHAHNDYDLAVSNVLAAVLSGVKGLHTTINGLGERAGMHRLPVFKLF
;
A
#
# COMPACT_ATOMS: atom_id res chain seq x y z
N GLU A 1 8.24 16.98 -8.78
CA GLU A 1 7.14 17.96 -8.68
C GLU A 1 6.11 17.70 -9.78
N GLU A 2 6.51 17.70 -11.06
CA GLU A 2 5.65 17.35 -12.21
C GLU A 2 4.78 16.09 -12.00
N HIS A 3 5.38 14.98 -11.58
CA HIS A 3 4.63 13.73 -11.34
C HIS A 3 3.51 13.84 -10.30
N ILE A 4 3.70 14.63 -9.23
CA ILE A 4 2.68 14.81 -8.19
C ILE A 4 1.53 15.66 -8.75
N GLU A 5 1.85 16.71 -9.50
CA GLU A 5 0.85 17.58 -10.13
C GLU A 5 -0.03 16.81 -11.11
N ASP A 6 0.56 15.90 -11.89
CA ASP A 6 -0.19 15.03 -12.79
C ASP A 6 -1.19 14.14 -12.04
N ILE A 7 -0.76 13.50 -10.95
CA ILE A 7 -1.66 12.68 -10.13
C ILE A 7 -2.79 13.53 -9.55
N VAL A 8 -2.49 14.72 -9.01
CA VAL A 8 -3.49 15.62 -8.45
C VAL A 8 -4.49 16.08 -9.51
N ASN A 9 -4.03 16.35 -10.74
CA ASN A 9 -4.91 16.72 -11.85
C ASN A 9 -5.85 15.57 -12.24
N VAL A 10 -5.37 14.33 -12.24
CA VAL A 10 -6.21 13.14 -12.50
C VAL A 10 -7.24 12.93 -11.39
N VAL A 11 -6.85 13.10 -10.12
CA VAL A 11 -7.77 13.00 -8.98
C VAL A 11 -8.85 14.08 -9.08
N ARG A 12 -8.47 15.32 -9.39
CA ARG A 12 -9.45 16.41 -9.59
C ARG A 12 -10.42 16.11 -10.72
N TYR A 13 -9.94 15.56 -11.83
CA TYR A 13 -10.80 15.17 -12.94
C TYR A 13 -11.77 14.03 -12.55
N ALA A 14 -11.32 13.07 -11.75
CA ALA A 14 -12.19 12.03 -11.21
C ALA A 14 -13.26 12.60 -10.26
N ASP A 15 -12.91 13.61 -9.45
CA ASP A 15 -13.86 14.31 -8.58
C ASP A 15 -14.96 15.03 -9.40
N GLU A 16 -14.61 15.67 -10.52
CA GLU A 16 -15.57 16.30 -11.44
C GLU A 16 -16.57 15.28 -12.03
N LEU A 17 -16.17 14.02 -12.11
CA LEU A 17 -17.00 12.91 -12.61
C LEU A 17 -17.69 12.11 -11.49
N ASP A 18 -17.56 12.53 -10.22
CA ASP A 18 -18.06 11.80 -9.04
C ASP A 18 -17.52 10.36 -8.93
N ILE A 19 -16.26 10.16 -9.34
CA ILE A 19 -15.56 8.86 -9.28
C ILE A 19 -14.65 8.83 -8.06
N ALA A 20 -14.90 7.88 -7.15
CA ALA A 20 -14.03 7.66 -5.99
C ALA A 20 -12.66 7.07 -6.40
N VAL A 21 -11.58 7.68 -5.91
CA VAL A 21 -10.20 7.28 -6.24
C VAL A 21 -9.51 6.60 -5.06
N ASN A 22 -8.81 5.50 -5.35
CA ASN A 22 -7.76 4.95 -4.50
C ASN A 22 -6.44 4.97 -5.27
N VAL A 23 -5.32 5.10 -4.58
CA VAL A 23 -3.99 5.16 -5.22
C VAL A 23 -3.12 4.00 -4.76
N TYR A 24 -2.46 3.37 -5.72
CA TYR A 24 -1.34 2.46 -5.48
C TYR A 24 -0.03 3.23 -5.50
N LEU A 25 0.75 3.09 -4.42
CA LEU A 25 2.14 3.53 -4.41
C LEU A 25 2.99 2.41 -4.99
N GLU A 26 3.01 2.30 -6.31
CA GLU A 26 3.77 1.25 -6.99
C GLU A 26 5.24 1.23 -6.53
N ASP A 27 5.76 0.03 -6.27
CA ASP A 27 7.10 -0.21 -5.72
C ASP A 27 7.38 0.46 -4.36
N TRP A 28 6.34 0.66 -3.55
CA TRP A 28 6.46 1.21 -2.19
C TRP A 28 7.49 0.47 -1.33
N SER A 29 7.62 -0.85 -1.45
CA SER A 29 8.60 -1.60 -0.65
C SER A 29 10.06 -1.22 -0.93
N ASN A 30 10.47 -1.11 -2.19
CA ASN A 30 11.80 -0.57 -2.53
C ASN A 30 11.88 0.92 -2.21
N GLY A 31 10.81 1.67 -2.50
CA GLY A 31 10.74 3.10 -2.20
C GLY A 31 11.04 3.38 -0.73
N MET A 32 10.46 2.62 0.20
CA MET A 32 10.74 2.77 1.64
C MET A 32 12.14 2.34 2.06
N LYS A 33 12.76 1.43 1.32
CA LYS A 33 14.09 0.89 1.63
C LYS A 33 15.21 1.80 1.12
N ASP A 34 15.10 2.23 -0.14
CA ASP A 34 16.18 2.88 -0.88
C ASP A 34 15.95 4.39 -1.05
N SER A 35 14.69 4.84 -1.03
CA SER A 35 14.30 6.22 -1.38
C SER A 35 13.14 6.76 -0.52
N SER A 36 13.19 6.55 0.80
CA SER A 36 12.02 6.83 1.66
C SER A 36 11.56 8.29 1.64
N ASP A 37 12.47 9.23 1.40
CA ASP A 37 12.15 10.65 1.27
C ASP A 37 11.24 10.93 0.07
N TYR A 38 11.42 10.21 -1.04
CA TYR A 38 10.55 10.31 -2.21
C TYR A 38 9.14 9.81 -1.90
N VAL A 39 9.02 8.69 -1.18
CA VAL A 39 7.72 8.16 -0.74
C VAL A 39 6.99 9.17 0.14
N PHE A 40 7.69 9.81 1.07
CA PHE A 40 7.09 10.84 1.92
C PHE A 40 6.74 12.11 1.15
N GLN A 41 7.57 12.52 0.18
CA GLN A 41 7.26 13.66 -0.68
C GLN A 41 6.00 13.41 -1.51
N LEU A 42 5.86 12.21 -2.09
CA LEU A 42 4.67 11.81 -2.83
C LEU A 42 3.43 11.84 -1.92
N MET A 43 3.51 11.20 -0.76
CA MET A 43 2.40 11.20 0.20
C MET A 43 2.06 12.60 0.71
N ASP A 44 3.05 13.46 0.95
CA ASP A 44 2.82 14.84 1.39
C ASP A 44 2.06 15.66 0.33
N GLY A 45 2.31 15.42 -0.95
CA GLY A 45 1.58 16.04 -2.05
C GLY A 45 0.16 15.49 -2.25
N LEU A 46 -0.08 14.23 -1.86
CA LEU A 46 -1.36 13.56 -2.09
C LEU A 46 -2.29 13.53 -0.87
N LYS A 47 -1.79 13.74 0.36
CA LYS A 47 -2.55 13.53 1.61
C LYS A 47 -3.81 14.41 1.74
N ASP A 48 -3.83 15.57 1.09
CA ASP A 48 -4.91 16.56 1.19
C ASP A 48 -5.89 16.46 0.00
N THR A 49 -5.75 15.43 -0.85
CA THR A 49 -6.65 15.16 -1.97
C THR A 49 -7.88 14.35 -1.54
N SER A 50 -8.80 14.10 -2.47
CA SER A 50 -10.03 13.32 -2.22
C SER A 50 -9.81 11.79 -2.14
N ILE A 51 -8.56 11.32 -2.34
CA ILE A 51 -8.18 9.90 -2.35
C ILE A 51 -8.68 9.22 -1.07
N LYS A 52 -9.39 8.10 -1.24
CA LYS A 52 -10.02 7.38 -0.13
C LYS A 52 -9.06 6.42 0.56
N ARG A 53 -8.22 5.72 -0.20
CA ARG A 53 -7.28 4.71 0.31
C ARG A 53 -5.95 4.78 -0.43
N TYR A 54 -4.88 4.60 0.33
CA TYR A 54 -3.50 4.55 -0.15
C TYR A 54 -3.00 3.14 0.03
N MET A 55 -2.76 2.46 -1.08
CA MET A 55 -2.37 1.07 -1.12
C MET A 55 -0.85 0.99 -1.14
N LEU A 56 -0.30 0.23 -0.19
CA LEU A 56 1.12 0.07 0.05
C LEU A 56 1.54 -1.34 -0.40
N PRO A 57 1.88 -1.54 -1.68
CA PRO A 57 2.27 -2.83 -2.20
C PRO A 57 3.72 -3.18 -1.85
N ASP A 58 3.93 -4.43 -1.41
CA ASP A 58 5.22 -5.09 -1.55
C ASP A 58 5.31 -5.72 -2.95
N THR A 59 5.50 -4.88 -3.97
CA THR A 59 5.39 -5.23 -5.40
C THR A 59 6.27 -6.42 -5.81
N LEU A 60 7.45 -6.55 -5.20
CA LEU A 60 8.41 -7.62 -5.46
C LEU A 60 8.42 -8.71 -4.38
N GLY A 61 7.59 -8.60 -3.34
CA GLY A 61 7.53 -9.55 -2.23
C GLY A 61 8.80 -9.62 -1.37
N ILE A 62 9.59 -8.54 -1.33
CA ILE A 62 10.96 -8.56 -0.76
C ILE A 62 11.02 -8.19 0.73
N LEU A 63 9.91 -7.75 1.32
CA LEU A 63 9.91 -7.32 2.71
C LEU A 63 9.84 -8.52 3.64
N ASN A 64 10.55 -8.43 4.77
CA ASN A 64 10.30 -9.29 5.92
C ASN A 64 9.32 -8.63 6.91
N PRO A 65 8.73 -9.40 7.85
CA PRO A 65 7.71 -8.87 8.76
C PRO A 65 8.18 -7.70 9.63
N LEU A 66 9.46 -7.66 10.02
CA LEU A 66 10.01 -6.58 10.83
C LEU A 66 10.10 -5.28 10.01
N GLN A 67 10.51 -5.38 8.74
CA GLN A 67 10.51 -4.23 7.82
C GLN A 67 9.10 -3.72 7.56
N VAL A 68 8.12 -4.62 7.38
CA VAL A 68 6.72 -4.22 7.25
C VAL A 68 6.27 -3.42 8.47
N ILE A 69 6.54 -3.91 9.68
CA ILE A 69 6.19 -3.20 10.93
C ILE A 69 6.86 -1.82 10.98
N GLU A 70 8.16 -1.76 10.69
CA GLU A 70 8.92 -0.52 10.71
C GLU A 70 8.33 0.51 9.75
N PHE A 71 8.14 0.12 8.48
CA PHE A 71 7.69 1.03 7.42
C PHE A 71 6.25 1.46 7.64
N MET A 72 5.37 0.53 8.01
CA MET A 72 3.98 0.85 8.33
C MET A 72 3.86 1.81 9.51
N ARG A 73 4.66 1.63 10.57
CA ARG A 73 4.67 2.56 11.71
C ARG A 73 5.15 3.95 11.31
N LYS A 74 6.15 4.07 10.43
CA LYS A 74 6.59 5.37 9.89
C LYS A 74 5.44 6.06 9.15
N MET A 75 4.76 5.33 8.25
CA MET A 75 3.61 5.85 7.49
C MET A 75 2.46 6.27 8.41
N LYS A 76 2.05 5.41 9.35
CA LYS A 76 0.97 5.71 10.30
C LYS A 76 1.30 6.86 11.25
N LYS A 77 2.56 6.99 11.67
CA LYS A 77 3.01 8.09 12.52
C LYS A 77 2.94 9.43 11.80
N ARG A 78 3.36 9.49 10.52
CA ARG A 78 3.35 10.72 9.72
C ARG A 78 1.95 11.08 9.21
N TYR A 79 1.15 10.08 8.87
CA TYR A 79 -0.20 10.23 8.30
C TYR A 79 -1.27 9.47 9.13
N PRO A 80 -1.55 9.94 10.36
CA PRO A 80 -2.43 9.21 11.29
C PRO A 80 -3.87 9.07 10.80
N HIS A 81 -4.37 10.08 10.07
CA HIS A 81 -5.75 10.15 9.59
C HIS A 81 -5.99 9.41 8.27
N THR A 82 -4.91 9.05 7.56
CA THR A 82 -4.97 8.37 6.28
C THR A 82 -5.38 6.89 6.42
N HIS A 83 -6.14 6.41 5.45
CA HIS A 83 -6.50 5.00 5.31
C HIS A 83 -5.45 4.30 4.45
N PHE A 84 -4.68 3.40 5.07
CA PHE A 84 -3.71 2.58 4.36
C PHE A 84 -4.20 1.15 4.22
N ASP A 85 -4.04 0.63 3.01
CA ASP A 85 -4.22 -0.79 2.68
C ASP A 85 -2.85 -1.41 2.45
N PHE A 86 -2.65 -2.65 2.89
CA PHE A 86 -1.43 -3.40 2.59
C PHE A 86 -1.69 -4.45 1.51
N HIS A 87 -0.79 -4.51 0.54
CA HIS A 87 -0.85 -5.44 -0.58
C HIS A 87 0.41 -6.29 -0.61
N ALA A 88 0.28 -7.55 -0.17
CA ALA A 88 1.41 -8.47 -0.05
C ALA A 88 1.50 -9.40 -1.27
N HIS A 89 2.69 -9.50 -1.86
CA HIS A 89 3.02 -10.57 -2.81
C HIS A 89 3.65 -11.77 -2.08
N ASN A 90 3.50 -12.98 -2.63
CA ASN A 90 3.92 -14.23 -1.98
C ASN A 90 5.18 -14.88 -2.57
N ASP A 91 6.07 -14.09 -3.16
CA ASP A 91 7.28 -14.59 -3.85
C ASP A 91 8.21 -15.41 -2.92
N TYR A 92 8.16 -15.23 -1.59
CA TYR A 92 9.00 -15.93 -0.60
C TYR A 92 8.20 -16.71 0.49
N ASP A 93 6.91 -16.97 0.27
CA ASP A 93 6.00 -17.59 1.28
C ASP A 93 5.85 -16.80 2.60
N LEU A 94 6.30 -15.54 2.62
CA LEU A 94 6.21 -14.63 3.76
C LEU A 94 4.93 -13.77 3.76
N ALA A 95 4.05 -13.91 2.76
CA ALA A 95 2.89 -13.02 2.64
C ALA A 95 1.99 -13.09 3.88
N VAL A 96 1.80 -14.27 4.49
CA VAL A 96 0.99 -14.40 5.71
C VAL A 96 1.61 -13.64 6.87
N SER A 97 2.92 -13.78 7.08
CA SER A 97 3.62 -13.07 8.16
C SER A 97 3.66 -11.55 7.92
N ASN A 98 3.80 -11.12 6.67
CA ASN A 98 3.80 -9.71 6.29
C ASN A 98 2.40 -9.10 6.46
N VAL A 99 1.34 -9.82 6.09
CA VAL A 99 -0.05 -9.40 6.31
C VAL A 99 -0.33 -9.25 7.81
N LEU A 100 0.06 -10.23 8.63
CA LEU A 100 -0.09 -10.14 10.08
C LEU A 100 0.67 -8.94 10.66
N ALA A 101 1.91 -8.73 10.23
CA ALA A 101 2.73 -7.58 10.58
C ALA A 101 2.07 -6.23 10.22
N ALA A 102 1.46 -6.14 9.04
CA ALA A 102 0.74 -4.95 8.60
C ALA A 102 -0.51 -4.69 9.46
N VAL A 103 -1.31 -5.73 9.76
CA VAL A 103 -2.48 -5.64 10.64
C VAL A 103 -2.08 -5.15 12.04
N LEU A 104 -1.03 -5.74 12.62
CA LEU A 104 -0.50 -5.33 13.92
C LEU A 104 0.06 -3.89 13.92
N SER A 105 0.35 -3.34 12.74
CA SER A 105 0.82 -1.97 12.55
C SER A 105 -0.30 -0.98 12.26
N GLY A 106 -1.55 -1.44 12.18
CA GLY A 106 -2.74 -0.58 12.09
C GLY A 106 -3.17 -0.20 10.67
N VAL A 107 -2.87 -1.04 9.67
CA VAL A 107 -3.53 -0.93 8.35
C VAL A 107 -5.03 -1.23 8.48
N LYS A 108 -5.84 -0.62 7.62
CA LYS A 108 -7.29 -0.69 7.69
C LYS A 108 -7.90 -1.58 6.59
N GLY A 109 -7.13 -1.91 5.56
CA GLY A 109 -7.50 -2.88 4.54
C GLY A 109 -6.32 -3.77 4.16
N LEU A 110 -6.66 -4.92 3.59
CA LEU A 110 -5.72 -5.93 3.10
C LEU A 110 -6.13 -6.33 1.69
N HIS A 111 -5.16 -6.38 0.80
CA HIS A 111 -5.36 -6.91 -0.53
C HIS A 111 -4.81 -8.32 -0.61
N THR A 112 -5.68 -9.25 -1.00
CA THR A 112 -5.39 -10.66 -1.19
C THR A 112 -6.17 -11.15 -2.40
N THR A 113 -5.76 -12.26 -3.01
CA THR A 113 -6.61 -12.95 -3.98
C THR A 113 -7.03 -14.32 -3.47
N ILE A 114 -8.04 -14.90 -4.13
CA ILE A 114 -8.45 -16.25 -3.81
C ILE A 114 -7.41 -17.22 -4.37
N ASN A 115 -6.87 -18.11 -3.53
CA ASN A 115 -5.84 -19.10 -3.88
C ASN A 115 -4.51 -18.52 -4.43
N GLY A 116 -4.25 -17.23 -4.25
CA GLY A 116 -3.03 -16.62 -4.74
C GLY A 116 -2.94 -16.47 -6.25
N LEU A 117 -4.07 -16.41 -6.95
CA LEU A 117 -4.09 -16.02 -8.35
C LEU A 117 -3.50 -14.61 -8.52
N GLY A 118 -2.37 -14.50 -9.20
CA GLY A 118 -1.61 -13.28 -9.48
C GLY A 118 -0.37 -13.62 -10.30
N GLU A 119 0.26 -12.64 -10.97
CA GLU A 119 1.47 -12.91 -11.77
C GLU A 119 2.63 -13.48 -10.93
N ARG A 120 3.46 -14.32 -11.57
CA ARG A 120 4.60 -15.06 -10.99
C ARG A 120 4.19 -16.12 -9.95
N ALA A 121 4.71 -16.07 -8.72
CA ALA A 121 4.42 -17.06 -7.67
C ALA A 121 3.04 -16.86 -7.01
N GLY A 122 2.27 -15.86 -7.47
CA GLY A 122 0.92 -15.59 -7.01
C GLY A 122 0.81 -14.48 -5.97
N MET A 123 -0.43 -14.05 -5.75
CA MET A 123 -0.82 -13.15 -4.65
C MET A 123 -1.05 -13.97 -3.36
N HIS A 124 -1.40 -13.32 -2.24
CA HIS A 124 -1.85 -14.01 -1.02
C HIS A 124 -2.96 -15.05 -1.28
N ARG A 125 -2.94 -16.17 -0.54
CA ARG A 125 -3.90 -17.29 -0.63
C ARG A 125 -5.06 -17.11 0.35
N LEU A 126 -6.30 -16.90 -0.14
CA LEU A 126 -7.50 -16.83 0.74
C LEU A 126 -7.74 -17.98 1.72
N PRO A 127 -7.47 -19.28 1.46
CA PRO A 127 -8.02 -20.31 2.34
C PRO A 127 -7.44 -20.27 3.77
N VAL A 128 -6.41 -19.45 4.04
CA VAL A 128 -5.79 -19.29 5.37
C VAL A 128 -6.25 -18.01 6.10
N PHE A 129 -6.90 -17.05 5.44
CA PHE A 129 -7.30 -15.78 6.07
C PHE A 129 -8.77 -15.44 5.76
N LYS A 130 -9.66 -15.86 6.66
CA LYS A 130 -11.04 -15.37 6.72
C LYS A 130 -11.12 -14.38 7.88
N LEU A 131 -10.98 -13.09 7.59
CA LEU A 131 -11.45 -12.02 8.48
C LEU A 131 -12.73 -11.44 7.86
N PHE A 132 -13.71 -11.24 8.75
CA PHE A 132 -15.09 -10.84 8.50
C PHE A 132 -15.29 -9.70 7.50
#